data_AF-A0A0K8VTY0-F1
#
_entry.id   AF-A0A0K8VTY0-F1
#
_cell.length_a   1.000
_cell.length_b   1.000
_cell.length_c   1.000
_cell.angle_alpha   90.00
_cell.angle_beta   90.00
_cell.angle_gamma   90.00
#
_symmetry.space_group_name_H-M   'P 1'
#
loop_
_entity.id
_entity.type
_entity.pdbx_description
1 polymer ?
#
loop_
_entity_poly.entity_id
_entity_poly.type
_entity_poly.pdbx_seq_one_letter_code
_entity_poly.pdbx_strand_id
1 'polypeptide(L)'
;MELDAKDKLRRFCYLGRFEPVYIHLRGPINVGQYWSQLEVLCKSLDDVAMLLILRQALQETTLVRRDEPLLVYAAYLASYVDIKWKTSVRKAFPALILNDEDLFMFCKYAMLIQRELKHKGFTNTTRKAITAWYEDQSPEELRQMWLTHRGAHGFTHKALIKLCHINDETIGAVGTVTPFFKTCTELLKSCESSEEATTIENHADAKPQVDEKAQIAKTATTDVEKTQSNTDISPSVILSVSKLRTTKNKTEALKIIRKFKLRYHQVPNHLLRFGPIMEALIPTMSYLQLLKSWRNLARYHFDNPKIMKLCQTLFENKKLLRKDNIHPIVFLMQMRDLGMRDDIAKLTPKRVEALKMPLFKQLYQQSFGNNQSTGLRMHITINIQKNYRKKTLKNHKKLGFLEAAIALAFGYFKKEKEVDVFYWIDEKLVLGQMPWEAGITVEDAIDYCDLLDITKTSQRLITPVLRAMERKQVYDVFLVIVPTAGRGNPKNNSEFLCKFLDKYREKKNPKAKFVILDLLKFRKSMRYSETRNENVLEICGLDEHTTNLINNFALNRFG
;
A
#
# COMPACT_ATOMS: atom_id res chain seq x y z
N MET A 1 -19.75 25.24 3.60
CA MET A 1 -19.35 24.79 2.24
C MET A 1 -19.88 23.38 2.05
N GLU A 2 -20.62 23.16 0.96
CA GLU A 2 -21.10 21.84 0.58
C GLU A 2 -19.94 21.00 0.01
N LEU A 3 -20.01 19.67 0.13
CA LEU A 3 -19.09 18.74 -0.52
C LEU A 3 -19.56 18.55 -1.96
N ASP A 4 -18.79 19.07 -2.91
CA ASP A 4 -19.02 18.84 -4.32
C ASP A 4 -18.79 17.36 -4.70
N ALA A 5 -19.15 16.98 -5.92
CA ALA A 5 -18.99 15.60 -6.38
C ALA A 5 -17.51 15.17 -6.41
N LYS A 6 -16.60 16.10 -6.68
CA LYS A 6 -15.15 15.90 -6.77
C LYS A 6 -14.54 15.52 -5.42
N ASP A 7 -14.89 16.22 -4.36
CA ASP A 7 -14.44 15.92 -3.00
C ASP A 7 -15.12 14.69 -2.42
N LYS A 8 -16.39 14.40 -2.80
CA LYS A 8 -17.06 13.12 -2.47
C LYS A 8 -16.30 11.92 -3.07
N LEU A 9 -15.92 11.99 -4.34
CA LEU A 9 -15.12 10.93 -4.99
C LEU A 9 -13.70 10.83 -4.44
N ARG A 10 -13.02 11.96 -4.17
CA ARG A 10 -11.70 11.95 -3.50
C ARG A 10 -11.77 11.27 -2.14
N ARG A 11 -12.73 11.65 -1.28
CA ARG A 11 -12.94 11.01 0.02
C ARG A 11 -13.18 9.52 -0.14
N PHE A 12 -13.99 9.12 -1.13
CA PHE A 12 -14.18 7.70 -1.45
C PHE A 12 -12.86 7.00 -1.81
N CYS A 13 -12.02 7.59 -2.68
CA CYS A 13 -10.71 7.04 -3.04
C CYS A 13 -9.76 6.81 -1.84
N TYR A 14 -9.79 7.66 -0.81
CA TYR A 14 -8.93 7.49 0.38
C TYR A 14 -9.58 6.65 1.50
N LEU A 15 -10.92 6.66 1.65
CA LEU A 15 -11.62 6.04 2.79
C LEU A 15 -12.44 4.79 2.48
N GLY A 16 -12.77 4.51 1.21
CA GLY A 16 -13.76 3.50 0.82
C GLY A 16 -15.21 3.84 1.17
N ARG A 17 -15.49 5.11 1.51
CA ARG A 17 -16.78 5.64 2.00
C ARG A 17 -16.93 7.13 1.64
N PHE A 18 -18.18 7.58 1.51
CA PHE A 18 -18.52 9.01 1.35
C PHE A 18 -18.71 9.75 2.69
N GLU A 19 -18.97 9.03 3.78
CA GLU A 19 -18.87 9.59 5.13
C GLU A 19 -17.39 9.81 5.49
N PRO A 20 -17.04 10.85 6.28
CA PRO A 20 -15.66 11.09 6.71
C PRO A 20 -15.26 10.14 7.86
N VAL A 21 -15.46 8.84 7.65
CA VAL A 21 -15.19 7.79 8.62
C VAL A 21 -14.39 6.67 7.96
N TYR A 22 -13.15 6.49 8.42
CA TYR A 22 -12.37 5.31 8.13
C TYR A 22 -12.73 4.18 9.10
N ILE A 23 -13.02 3.00 8.55
CA ILE A 23 -13.04 1.72 9.28
C ILE A 23 -12.17 0.78 8.46
N HIS A 24 -11.24 0.08 9.12
CA HIS A 24 -10.30 -0.85 8.50
C HIS A 24 -10.96 -1.71 7.39
N LEU A 25 -10.48 -1.51 6.15
CA LEU A 25 -11.09 -2.08 4.94
C LEU A 25 -10.76 -3.58 4.82
N ARG A 26 -11.80 -4.41 4.69
CA ARG A 26 -11.68 -5.88 4.58
C ARG A 26 -12.37 -6.40 3.33
N GLY A 27 -11.67 -7.26 2.59
CA GLY A 27 -12.21 -7.89 1.39
C GLY A 27 -12.47 -6.90 0.23
N PRO A 28 -13.05 -7.36 -0.88
CA PRO A 28 -13.35 -6.52 -2.03
C PRO A 28 -14.44 -5.48 -1.71
N ILE A 29 -14.52 -4.41 -2.50
CA ILE A 29 -15.61 -3.43 -2.39
C ILE A 29 -16.95 -4.09 -2.77
N ASN A 30 -17.99 -3.82 -1.98
CA ASN A 30 -19.37 -4.15 -2.35
C ASN A 30 -19.86 -3.15 -3.42
N VAL A 31 -19.77 -3.53 -4.69
CA VAL A 31 -20.16 -2.67 -5.83
C VAL A 31 -21.64 -2.29 -5.75
N GLY A 32 -22.54 -3.25 -5.47
CA GLY A 32 -23.98 -2.97 -5.38
C GLY A 32 -24.36 -1.96 -4.28
N GLN A 33 -23.54 -1.82 -3.23
CA GLN A 33 -23.76 -0.80 -2.18
C GLN A 33 -23.46 0.62 -2.69
N TYR A 34 -22.47 0.80 -3.57
CA TYR A 34 -21.96 2.12 -3.95
C TYR A 34 -22.27 2.52 -5.40
N TRP A 35 -22.65 1.58 -6.27
CA TRP A 35 -22.84 1.80 -7.70
C TRP A 35 -23.75 3.00 -8.01
N SER A 36 -24.97 3.03 -7.46
CA SER A 36 -25.93 4.12 -7.73
C SER A 36 -25.43 5.49 -7.29
N GLN A 37 -24.67 5.56 -6.19
CA GLN A 37 -24.09 6.82 -5.69
C GLN A 37 -22.90 7.25 -6.56
N LEU A 38 -22.02 6.31 -6.93
CA LEU A 38 -20.91 6.56 -7.84
C LEU A 38 -21.39 7.00 -9.22
N GLU A 39 -22.45 6.41 -9.76
CA GLU A 39 -23.02 6.78 -11.06
C GLU A 39 -23.51 8.24 -11.08
N VAL A 40 -24.25 8.67 -10.05
CA VAL A 40 -24.72 10.06 -9.92
C VAL A 40 -23.55 11.05 -9.79
N LEU A 41 -22.53 10.70 -8.98
CA LEU A 41 -21.34 11.53 -8.81
C LEU A 41 -20.45 11.57 -10.08
N CYS A 42 -20.40 10.49 -10.86
CA CYS A 42 -19.66 10.46 -12.13
C CYS A 42 -20.37 11.27 -13.23
N LYS A 43 -21.70 11.22 -13.30
CA LYS A 43 -22.50 11.97 -14.29
C LYS A 43 -22.38 13.50 -14.16
N SER A 44 -22.10 14.00 -12.96
CA SER A 44 -21.95 15.43 -12.68
C SER A 44 -20.54 15.98 -12.90
N LEU A 45 -19.60 15.19 -13.43
CA LEU A 45 -18.20 15.58 -13.61
C LEU A 45 -17.74 15.45 -15.08
N ASP A 46 -17.07 16.50 -15.54
CA ASP A 46 -16.36 16.53 -16.81
C ASP A 46 -15.08 15.66 -16.78
N ASP A 47 -14.43 15.55 -17.94
CA ASP A 47 -13.19 14.79 -18.07
C ASP A 47 -12.03 15.43 -17.31
N VAL A 48 -11.93 16.76 -17.30
CA VAL A 48 -10.86 17.48 -16.59
C VAL A 48 -10.91 17.21 -15.08
N ALA A 49 -12.09 17.32 -14.45
CA ALA A 49 -12.27 17.04 -13.04
C ALA A 49 -12.02 15.57 -12.73
N MET A 50 -12.52 14.64 -13.55
CA MET A 50 -12.32 13.21 -13.36
C MET A 50 -10.85 12.79 -13.50
N LEU A 51 -10.13 13.29 -14.52
CA LEU A 51 -8.71 13.04 -14.72
C LEU A 51 -7.87 13.56 -13.54
N LEU A 52 -8.21 14.72 -12.97
CA LEU A 52 -7.53 15.23 -11.78
C LEU A 52 -7.73 14.32 -10.56
N ILE A 53 -8.94 13.77 -10.34
CA ILE A 53 -9.22 12.83 -9.24
C ILE A 53 -8.43 11.54 -9.45
N LEU A 54 -8.54 10.94 -10.64
CA LEU A 54 -7.90 9.67 -10.98
C LEU A 54 -6.38 9.76 -10.95
N ARG A 55 -5.79 10.82 -11.53
CA ARG A 55 -4.34 11.04 -11.49
C ARG A 55 -3.85 11.24 -10.05
N GLN A 56 -4.54 12.06 -9.25
CA GLN A 56 -4.18 12.28 -7.85
C GLN A 56 -4.20 10.96 -7.06
N ALA A 57 -5.26 10.16 -7.17
CA ALA A 57 -5.40 8.92 -6.41
C ALA A 57 -4.49 7.80 -6.94
N LEU A 58 -4.44 7.55 -8.25
CA LEU A 58 -3.68 6.42 -8.80
C LEU A 58 -2.16 6.64 -8.76
N GLN A 59 -1.67 7.87 -8.60
CA GLN A 59 -0.24 8.17 -8.37
C GLN A 59 0.14 8.25 -6.88
N GLU A 60 -0.83 8.23 -5.97
CA GLU A 60 -0.60 8.33 -4.52
C GLU A 60 -0.11 7.00 -3.92
N THR A 61 1.10 7.01 -3.34
CA THR A 61 1.70 5.83 -2.71
C THR A 61 1.20 5.58 -1.30
N THR A 62 0.55 6.57 -0.69
CA THR A 62 0.09 6.53 0.71
C THR A 62 -1.37 6.08 0.87
N LEU A 63 -2.05 5.71 -0.21
CA LEU A 63 -3.41 5.14 -0.18
C LEU A 63 -3.50 3.88 0.70
N VAL A 64 -4.71 3.63 1.21
CA VAL A 64 -5.03 2.38 1.93
C VAL A 64 -4.98 1.18 0.98
N ARG A 65 -5.63 1.32 -0.18
CA ARG A 65 -5.62 0.34 -1.28
C ARG A 65 -6.03 1.03 -2.60
N ARG A 66 -5.88 0.31 -3.71
CA ARG A 66 -6.16 0.82 -5.07
C ARG A 66 -7.56 0.45 -5.59
N ASP A 67 -8.29 -0.40 -4.85
CA ASP A 67 -9.66 -0.83 -5.21
C ASP A 67 -10.61 0.36 -5.45
N GLU A 68 -10.61 1.36 -4.57
CA GLU A 68 -11.52 2.50 -4.64
C GLU A 68 -11.32 3.36 -5.91
N PRO A 69 -10.12 3.92 -6.21
CA PRO A 69 -9.94 4.71 -7.42
C PRO A 69 -10.14 3.90 -8.70
N LEU A 70 -9.81 2.60 -8.72
CA LEU A 70 -10.06 1.74 -9.87
C LEU A 70 -11.55 1.42 -10.05
N LEU A 71 -12.32 1.31 -8.96
CA LEU A 71 -13.79 1.25 -9.01
C LEU A 71 -14.39 2.58 -9.50
N VAL A 72 -13.89 3.73 -9.05
CA VAL A 72 -14.32 5.06 -9.56
C VAL A 72 -14.05 5.17 -11.05
N TYR A 73 -12.89 4.72 -11.53
CA TYR A 73 -12.56 4.72 -12.96
C TYR A 73 -13.51 3.80 -13.75
N ALA A 74 -13.71 2.57 -13.29
CA ALA A 74 -14.66 1.64 -13.91
C ALA A 74 -16.09 2.21 -13.92
N ALA A 75 -16.48 2.91 -12.86
CA ALA A 75 -17.78 3.53 -12.73
C ALA A 75 -17.98 4.70 -13.70
N TYR A 76 -17.00 5.57 -13.87
CA TYR A 76 -17.08 6.68 -14.81
C TYR A 76 -17.22 6.19 -16.26
N LEU A 77 -16.44 5.18 -16.66
CA LEU A 77 -16.51 4.63 -18.01
C LEU A 77 -17.83 3.88 -18.30
N ALA A 78 -18.46 3.31 -17.26
CA ALA A 78 -19.78 2.67 -17.35
C ALA A 78 -20.96 3.66 -17.29
N SER A 79 -20.79 4.80 -16.61
CA SER A 79 -21.85 5.81 -16.40
C SER A 79 -22.29 6.48 -17.71
N TYR A 80 -23.53 6.95 -17.79
CA TYR A 80 -24.02 7.74 -18.94
C TYR A 80 -23.53 9.19 -18.88
N VAL A 81 -22.27 9.40 -19.26
CA VAL A 81 -21.57 10.70 -19.36
C VAL A 81 -21.34 11.06 -20.84
N ASP A 82 -21.14 12.34 -21.14
CA ASP A 82 -20.83 12.85 -22.50
C ASP A 82 -19.74 12.01 -23.20
N ILE A 83 -19.96 11.71 -24.48
CA ILE A 83 -19.10 10.79 -25.23
C ILE A 83 -17.69 11.36 -25.48
N LYS A 84 -17.53 12.68 -25.58
CA LYS A 84 -16.23 13.35 -25.68
C LYS A 84 -15.47 13.21 -24.37
N TRP A 85 -16.10 13.53 -23.24
CA TRP A 85 -15.49 13.40 -21.91
C TRP A 85 -15.10 11.95 -21.61
N LYS A 86 -16.04 11.01 -21.81
CA LYS A 86 -15.76 9.57 -21.66
C LYS A 86 -14.63 9.08 -22.57
N THR A 87 -14.52 9.61 -23.79
CA THR A 87 -13.42 9.27 -24.70
C THR A 87 -12.08 9.84 -24.25
N SER A 88 -12.07 11.07 -23.73
CA SER A 88 -10.90 11.72 -23.13
C SER A 88 -10.37 10.93 -21.92
N VAL A 89 -11.25 10.64 -20.95
CA VAL A 89 -10.92 9.83 -19.76
C VAL A 89 -10.50 8.41 -20.12
N ARG A 90 -11.05 7.81 -21.20
CA ARG A 90 -10.58 6.52 -21.73
C ARG A 90 -9.19 6.60 -22.36
N LYS A 91 -8.85 7.67 -23.09
CA LYS A 91 -7.53 7.82 -23.72
C LYS A 91 -6.40 7.93 -22.70
N ALA A 92 -6.67 8.44 -21.50
CA ALA A 92 -5.70 8.49 -20.40
C ALA A 92 -5.45 7.15 -19.69
N PHE A 93 -6.19 6.08 -20.05
CA PHE A 93 -6.14 4.79 -19.34
C PHE A 93 -4.75 4.14 -19.30
N PRO A 94 -3.95 4.10 -20.39
CA PRO A 94 -2.60 3.53 -20.34
C PRO A 94 -1.70 4.26 -19.33
N ALA A 95 -1.69 5.59 -19.37
CA ALA A 95 -0.88 6.43 -18.48
C ALA A 95 -1.32 6.46 -17.00
N LEU A 96 -2.50 5.92 -16.66
CA LEU A 96 -3.05 5.91 -15.30
C LEU A 96 -2.96 4.54 -14.60
N ILE A 97 -2.89 3.44 -15.37
CA ILE A 97 -2.85 2.07 -14.85
C ILE A 97 -1.40 1.60 -14.79
N LEU A 98 -0.83 1.58 -13.58
CA LEU A 98 0.62 1.45 -13.36
C LEU A 98 1.18 0.05 -13.61
N ASN A 99 0.34 -0.99 -13.57
CA ASN A 99 0.76 -2.39 -13.70
C ASN A 99 -0.42 -3.30 -14.08
N ASP A 100 -0.10 -4.55 -14.33
CA ASP A 100 -1.03 -5.64 -14.63
C ASP A 100 -2.00 -5.96 -13.48
N GLU A 101 -1.58 -5.86 -12.22
CA GLU A 101 -2.47 -6.04 -11.06
C GLU A 101 -3.58 -4.97 -11.01
N ASP A 102 -3.25 -3.70 -11.25
CA ASP A 102 -4.21 -2.60 -11.40
C ASP A 102 -5.18 -2.86 -12.57
N LEU A 103 -4.67 -3.32 -13.73
CA LEU A 103 -5.49 -3.69 -14.88
C LEU A 103 -6.49 -4.79 -14.52
N PHE A 104 -6.02 -5.86 -13.87
CA PHE A 104 -6.89 -6.96 -13.43
C PHE A 104 -7.91 -6.52 -12.37
N MET A 105 -7.53 -5.61 -11.48
CA MET A 105 -8.43 -5.05 -10.45
C MET A 105 -9.51 -4.15 -11.07
N PHE A 106 -9.15 -3.30 -12.03
CA PHE A 106 -10.10 -2.53 -12.85
C PHE A 106 -11.05 -3.46 -13.61
N CYS A 107 -10.54 -4.48 -14.29
CA CYS A 107 -11.35 -5.46 -15.03
C CYS A 107 -12.38 -6.17 -14.14
N LYS A 108 -12.00 -6.53 -12.92
CA LYS A 108 -12.90 -7.06 -11.89
C LYS A 108 -14.02 -6.07 -11.55
N TYR A 109 -13.70 -4.81 -11.27
CA TYR A 109 -14.72 -3.82 -10.93
C TYR A 109 -15.63 -3.46 -12.11
N ALA A 110 -15.09 -3.40 -13.33
CA ALA A 110 -15.87 -3.24 -14.54
C ALA A 110 -16.87 -4.39 -14.76
N MET A 111 -16.43 -5.67 -14.63
CA MET A 111 -17.34 -6.83 -14.71
C MET A 111 -18.41 -6.82 -13.61
N LEU A 112 -18.04 -6.46 -12.38
CA LEU A 112 -19.00 -6.37 -11.27
C LEU A 112 -20.07 -5.31 -11.54
N ILE A 113 -19.69 -4.12 -12.03
CA ILE A 113 -20.65 -3.08 -12.44
C ILE A 113 -21.57 -3.58 -13.56
N GLN A 114 -21.03 -4.23 -14.60
CA GLN A 114 -21.86 -4.76 -15.70
C GLN A 114 -22.86 -5.80 -15.20
N ARG A 115 -22.51 -6.61 -14.20
CA ARG A 115 -23.43 -7.55 -13.56
C ARG A 115 -24.56 -6.85 -12.79
N GLU A 116 -24.27 -5.77 -12.05
CA GLU A 116 -25.32 -4.96 -11.40
C GLU A 116 -26.27 -4.33 -12.45
N LEU A 117 -25.73 -3.94 -13.61
CA LEU A 117 -26.48 -3.45 -14.78
C LEU A 117 -27.13 -4.58 -15.62
N LYS A 118 -27.07 -5.84 -15.18
CA LYS A 118 -27.60 -7.04 -15.88
C LYS A 118 -27.04 -7.28 -17.30
N HIS A 119 -25.89 -6.68 -17.63
CA HIS A 119 -25.17 -6.91 -18.89
C HIS A 119 -24.11 -8.02 -18.74
N LYS A 120 -23.78 -8.66 -19.86
CA LYS A 120 -22.75 -9.71 -19.94
C LYS A 120 -21.48 -9.17 -20.61
N GLY A 121 -20.34 -9.38 -19.97
CA GLY A 121 -19.01 -9.04 -20.52
C GLY A 121 -18.67 -7.55 -20.43
N PHE A 122 -17.59 -7.16 -21.11
CA PHE A 122 -17.11 -5.78 -21.14
C PHE A 122 -17.86 -4.92 -22.17
N THR A 123 -18.07 -3.64 -21.84
CA THR A 123 -18.57 -2.65 -22.80
C THR A 123 -17.54 -2.37 -23.91
N ASN A 124 -17.98 -1.81 -25.05
CA ASN A 124 -17.05 -1.34 -26.08
C ASN A 124 -16.05 -0.30 -25.55
N THR A 125 -16.46 0.59 -24.64
CA THR A 125 -15.57 1.57 -23.99
C THR A 125 -14.51 0.88 -23.16
N THR A 126 -14.89 -0.13 -22.37
CA THR A 126 -13.99 -0.91 -21.52
C THR A 126 -13.01 -1.74 -22.35
N ARG A 127 -13.48 -2.43 -23.41
CA ARG A 127 -12.61 -3.14 -24.35
C ARG A 127 -11.57 -2.20 -24.96
N LYS A 128 -12.00 -1.05 -25.51
CA LYS A 128 -11.11 -0.02 -26.06
C LYS A 128 -10.17 0.65 -25.03
N ALA A 129 -10.41 0.50 -23.74
CA ALA A 129 -9.48 0.94 -22.69
C ALA A 129 -8.40 -0.12 -22.45
N ILE A 130 -8.82 -1.38 -22.33
CA ILE A 130 -7.93 -2.53 -22.13
C ILE A 130 -7.02 -2.73 -23.36
N THR A 131 -7.57 -2.67 -24.58
CA THR A 131 -6.81 -2.73 -25.84
C THR A 131 -5.72 -1.67 -25.88
N ALA A 132 -6.07 -0.40 -25.65
CA ALA A 132 -5.12 0.71 -25.63
C ALA A 132 -4.03 0.54 -24.56
N TRP A 133 -4.32 -0.09 -23.42
CA TRP A 133 -3.30 -0.38 -22.41
C TRP A 133 -2.23 -1.35 -22.92
N TYR A 134 -2.62 -2.40 -23.65
CA TYR A 134 -1.67 -3.35 -24.24
C TYR A 134 -0.91 -2.76 -25.43
N GLU A 135 -1.57 -1.93 -26.26
CA GLU A 135 -0.97 -1.24 -27.40
C GLU A 135 0.11 -0.21 -26.98
N ASP A 136 0.00 0.35 -25.77
CA ASP A 136 0.94 1.33 -25.22
C ASP A 136 2.20 0.69 -24.57
N GLN A 137 2.17 -0.62 -24.29
CA GLN A 137 3.32 -1.30 -23.66
C GLN A 137 4.38 -1.69 -24.71
N SER A 138 5.66 -1.57 -24.35
CA SER A 138 6.72 -2.14 -25.17
C SER A 138 6.70 -3.69 -25.16
N PRO A 139 7.23 -4.36 -26.21
CA PRO A 139 7.39 -5.81 -26.23
C PRO A 139 8.23 -6.38 -25.07
N GLU A 140 9.07 -5.58 -24.41
CA GLU A 140 9.81 -6.03 -23.23
C GLU A 140 8.98 -5.92 -21.95
N GLU A 141 8.19 -4.85 -21.76
CA GLU A 141 7.29 -4.72 -20.60
C GLU A 141 6.22 -5.81 -20.58
N LEU A 142 5.64 -6.12 -21.75
CA LEU A 142 4.73 -7.25 -21.94
C LEU A 142 5.43 -8.57 -21.57
N ARG A 143 6.65 -8.80 -22.04
CA ARG A 143 7.45 -9.98 -21.64
C ARG A 143 7.61 -10.03 -20.11
N GLN A 144 8.01 -8.93 -19.47
CA GLN A 144 8.19 -8.88 -18.01
C GLN A 144 6.88 -9.20 -17.26
N MET A 145 5.76 -8.56 -17.59
CA MET A 145 4.45 -8.76 -16.96
C MET A 145 4.01 -10.24 -16.93
N TRP A 146 4.16 -10.97 -18.05
CA TRP A 146 3.81 -12.39 -18.10
C TRP A 146 4.77 -13.28 -17.29
N LEU A 147 6.05 -12.88 -17.16
CA LEU A 147 7.04 -13.55 -16.30
C LEU A 147 6.77 -13.28 -14.81
N THR A 148 6.18 -12.14 -14.47
CA THR A 148 5.91 -11.73 -13.09
C THR A 148 4.55 -12.20 -12.57
N HIS A 149 3.44 -11.98 -13.29
CA HIS A 149 2.10 -12.32 -12.81
C HIS A 149 1.50 -13.52 -13.57
N ARG A 150 0.82 -14.42 -12.83
CA ARG A 150 0.00 -15.50 -13.42
C ARG A 150 -1.43 -15.05 -13.73
N GLY A 151 -1.74 -13.78 -13.46
CA GLY A 151 -3.09 -13.26 -13.30
C GLY A 151 -3.43 -12.92 -11.84
N ALA A 152 -4.31 -11.94 -11.65
CA ALA A 152 -4.83 -11.50 -10.36
C ALA A 152 -6.34 -11.24 -10.46
N HIS A 153 -7.03 -11.12 -9.32
CA HIS A 153 -8.43 -10.68 -9.24
C HIS A 153 -9.46 -11.46 -10.10
N GLY A 154 -9.13 -12.69 -10.52
CA GLY A 154 -9.97 -13.53 -11.39
C GLY A 154 -9.64 -13.46 -12.89
N PHE A 155 -8.63 -12.70 -13.29
CA PHE A 155 -8.21 -12.50 -14.67
C PHE A 155 -6.78 -12.97 -14.92
N THR A 156 -6.46 -13.23 -16.18
CA THR A 156 -5.11 -13.45 -16.71
C THR A 156 -4.97 -12.66 -18.01
N HIS A 157 -3.74 -12.34 -18.46
CA HIS A 157 -3.54 -11.65 -19.74
C HIS A 157 -4.18 -12.43 -20.90
N LYS A 158 -3.97 -13.77 -20.94
CA LYS A 158 -4.61 -14.70 -21.89
C LYS A 158 -6.14 -14.60 -21.89
N ALA A 159 -6.77 -14.43 -20.73
CA ALA A 159 -8.22 -14.26 -20.64
C ALA A 159 -8.66 -12.87 -21.13
N LEU A 160 -7.95 -11.80 -20.77
CA LEU A 160 -8.29 -10.43 -21.18
C LEU A 160 -8.16 -10.22 -22.69
N ILE A 161 -7.08 -10.71 -23.31
CA ILE A 161 -6.85 -10.61 -24.77
C ILE A 161 -8.00 -11.28 -25.52
N LYS A 162 -8.40 -12.49 -25.11
CA LYS A 162 -9.56 -13.19 -25.69
C LYS A 162 -10.89 -12.47 -25.45
N LEU A 163 -11.13 -11.95 -24.25
CA LEU A 163 -12.38 -11.22 -23.90
C LEU A 163 -12.50 -9.85 -24.60
N CYS A 164 -11.39 -9.26 -25.01
CA CYS A 164 -11.35 -7.96 -25.67
C CYS A 164 -11.14 -8.06 -27.19
N HIS A 165 -10.90 -9.26 -27.73
CA HIS A 165 -10.58 -9.51 -29.14
C HIS A 165 -9.39 -8.66 -29.63
N ILE A 166 -8.30 -8.67 -28.86
CA ILE A 166 -7.06 -7.97 -29.23
C ILE A 166 -6.24 -8.89 -30.15
N ASN A 167 -5.71 -8.35 -31.24
CA ASN A 167 -4.94 -9.10 -32.22
C ASN A 167 -3.46 -9.21 -31.80
N ASP A 168 -2.81 -10.32 -32.11
CA ASP A 168 -1.38 -10.51 -31.79
C ASP A 168 -0.50 -9.45 -32.49
N GLU A 169 -0.88 -9.04 -33.71
CA GLU A 169 -0.22 -7.98 -34.49
C GLU A 169 -0.27 -6.59 -33.82
N THR A 170 -1.24 -6.32 -32.94
CA THR A 170 -1.41 -5.02 -32.27
C THR A 170 -0.74 -4.97 -30.89
N ILE A 171 -0.18 -6.08 -30.39
CA ILE A 171 0.47 -6.18 -29.06
C ILE A 171 2.00 -6.36 -29.21
N GLY A 172 2.57 -5.86 -30.32
CA GLY A 172 4.01 -5.91 -30.62
C GLY A 172 4.35 -6.79 -31.82
N ALA A 173 5.65 -7.00 -32.06
CA ALA A 173 6.14 -7.67 -33.26
C ALA A 173 5.63 -9.12 -33.41
N VAL A 174 5.37 -9.51 -34.67
CA VAL A 174 4.86 -10.82 -35.07
C VAL A 174 5.65 -11.96 -34.41
N GLY A 175 4.93 -12.92 -33.82
CA GLY A 175 5.52 -14.09 -33.14
C GLY A 175 5.89 -13.87 -31.66
N THR A 176 5.88 -12.63 -31.15
CA THR A 176 6.20 -12.38 -29.72
C THR A 176 5.12 -12.94 -28.79
N VAL A 177 3.84 -12.78 -29.13
CA VAL A 177 2.69 -13.10 -28.26
C VAL A 177 2.36 -14.60 -28.26
N THR A 178 2.61 -15.31 -29.36
CA THR A 178 2.16 -16.69 -29.58
C THR A 178 2.68 -17.71 -28.56
N PRO A 179 3.95 -17.65 -28.07
CA PRO A 179 4.44 -18.46 -26.96
C PRO A 179 3.67 -18.21 -25.64
N PHE A 180 3.21 -16.98 -25.39
CA PHE A 180 2.55 -16.61 -24.14
C PHE A 180 1.14 -17.17 -23.96
N PHE A 181 0.55 -17.74 -25.02
CA PHE A 181 -0.69 -18.48 -24.90
C PHE A 181 -0.51 -19.93 -24.43
N LYS A 182 0.70 -20.50 -24.51
CA LYS A 182 1.01 -21.85 -24.04
C LYS A 182 1.18 -21.86 -22.51
N THR A 183 0.71 -22.91 -21.83
CA THR A 183 1.00 -23.08 -20.39
C THR A 183 2.50 -23.30 -20.16
N CYS A 184 3.01 -23.05 -18.95
CA CYS A 184 4.42 -23.34 -18.62
C CYS A 184 4.80 -24.80 -18.91
N THR A 185 3.85 -25.74 -18.79
CA THR A 185 4.02 -27.15 -19.17
C THR A 185 4.02 -27.39 -20.68
N GLU A 186 3.16 -26.71 -21.44
CA GLU A 186 3.18 -26.77 -22.92
C GLU A 186 4.46 -26.16 -23.50
N LEU A 187 4.95 -25.07 -22.91
CA LEU A 187 6.21 -24.42 -23.30
C LEU A 187 7.42 -25.34 -23.12
N LEU A 188 7.49 -26.02 -21.97
CA LEU A 188 8.54 -27.00 -21.69
C LEU A 188 8.47 -28.17 -22.69
N LYS A 189 7.29 -28.78 -22.85
CA LYS A 189 7.09 -29.87 -23.81
C LYS A 189 7.43 -29.48 -25.25
N SER A 190 7.08 -28.25 -25.68
CA SER A 190 7.42 -27.79 -27.03
C SER A 190 8.92 -27.52 -27.22
N CYS A 191 9.67 -27.32 -26.14
CA CYS A 191 11.12 -27.20 -26.16
C CYS A 191 11.78 -28.59 -26.17
N GLU A 192 11.30 -29.50 -25.32
CA GLU A 192 11.71 -30.91 -25.28
C GLU A 192 11.52 -31.56 -26.66
N SER A 193 10.37 -31.39 -27.31
CA SER A 193 10.13 -31.90 -28.66
C SER A 193 11.01 -31.26 -29.75
N SER A 194 11.45 -30.01 -29.58
CA SER A 194 12.39 -29.38 -30.52
C SER A 194 13.83 -29.81 -30.29
N GLU A 195 14.23 -30.03 -29.03
CA GLU A 195 15.55 -30.58 -28.66
C GLU A 195 15.66 -32.04 -29.16
N GLU A 196 14.60 -32.84 -29.04
CA GLU A 196 14.49 -34.20 -29.61
C GLU A 196 14.54 -34.18 -31.15
N ALA A 197 13.82 -33.29 -31.84
CA ALA A 197 13.90 -33.18 -33.30
C ALA A 197 15.33 -32.84 -33.79
N THR A 198 15.99 -31.85 -33.15
CA THR A 198 17.36 -31.48 -33.52
C THR A 198 18.41 -32.55 -33.17
N THR A 199 18.15 -33.45 -32.22
CA THR A 199 19.06 -34.59 -31.95
C THR A 199 18.83 -35.76 -32.91
N ILE A 200 17.64 -35.89 -33.50
CA ILE A 200 17.37 -36.86 -34.57
C ILE A 200 18.02 -36.41 -35.89
N GLU A 201 17.93 -35.14 -36.26
CA GLU A 201 18.57 -34.61 -37.49
C GLU A 201 20.11 -34.72 -37.46
N ASN A 202 20.74 -34.45 -36.31
CA ASN A 202 22.20 -34.57 -36.15
C ASN A 202 22.73 -36.02 -36.16
N HIS A 203 21.87 -37.04 -36.23
CA HIS A 203 22.24 -38.44 -36.38
C HIS A 203 21.97 -39.02 -37.78
N ALA A 204 21.42 -38.22 -38.71
CA ALA A 204 21.02 -38.70 -40.04
C ALA A 204 22.07 -38.54 -41.15
N ASP A 205 23.05 -37.64 -41.01
CA ASP A 205 24.05 -37.37 -42.06
C ASP A 205 25.49 -37.66 -41.61
N ALA A 206 25.95 -38.88 -41.88
CA ALA A 206 27.35 -39.29 -41.77
C ALA A 206 27.71 -40.34 -42.84
N LYS A 207 27.98 -39.88 -44.07
CA LYS A 207 28.79 -40.63 -45.04
C LYS A 207 29.88 -39.73 -45.66
N PRO A 208 31.06 -40.28 -45.96
CA PRO A 208 32.25 -39.48 -46.22
C PRO A 208 32.43 -39.12 -47.70
N GLN A 209 33.00 -37.95 -47.96
CA GLN A 209 33.75 -37.68 -49.19
C GLN A 209 35.09 -37.02 -48.85
N VAL A 210 36.08 -37.27 -49.71
CA VAL A 210 37.51 -37.11 -49.48
C VAL A 210 38.07 -36.12 -50.50
N ASP A 211 38.84 -35.13 -50.00
CA ASP A 211 39.82 -34.25 -50.67
C ASP A 211 39.35 -33.43 -51.91
N GLU A 212 39.90 -32.25 -52.26
CA GLU A 212 41.29 -31.80 -52.22
C GLU A 212 41.46 -30.25 -52.18
N LYS A 213 42.66 -29.78 -51.79
CA LYS A 213 43.36 -28.53 -52.21
C LYS A 213 42.96 -27.13 -51.65
N ALA A 214 43.46 -26.86 -50.44
CA ALA A 214 44.62 -25.98 -50.12
C ALA A 214 44.77 -24.48 -50.57
N GLN A 215 45.41 -23.72 -49.66
CA GLN A 215 46.10 -22.41 -49.74
C GLN A 215 45.28 -21.11 -49.55
N ILE A 216 45.75 -20.00 -48.94
CA ILE A 216 46.64 -19.61 -47.82
C ILE A 216 46.70 -18.06 -47.88
N ALA A 217 46.55 -17.35 -46.74
CA ALA A 217 46.98 -15.95 -46.38
C ALA A 217 45.87 -15.19 -45.61
N LYS A 218 46.03 -14.61 -44.40
CA LYS A 218 46.96 -13.56 -43.89
C LYS A 218 46.84 -12.23 -44.68
N THR A 219 46.56 -11.05 -44.11
CA THR A 219 46.42 -10.57 -42.71
C THR A 219 45.68 -9.21 -42.66
N ALA A 220 45.15 -8.84 -41.47
CA ALA A 220 45.07 -7.46 -40.92
C ALA A 220 44.13 -6.38 -41.53
N THR A 221 43.21 -5.87 -40.68
CA THR A 221 42.93 -4.44 -40.31
C THR A 221 42.80 -3.36 -41.40
N THR A 222 41.92 -2.33 -41.38
CA THR A 222 40.85 -1.77 -40.51
C THR A 222 40.24 -0.55 -41.29
N ASP A 223 39.14 0.14 -40.95
CA ASP A 223 38.07 0.01 -39.92
C ASP A 223 36.80 0.75 -40.39
N VAL A 224 35.62 0.44 -39.81
CA VAL A 224 34.47 1.38 -39.73
C VAL A 224 33.66 1.11 -38.45
N GLU A 225 33.66 2.07 -37.52
CA GLU A 225 32.77 2.04 -36.35
C GLU A 225 31.30 2.14 -36.76
N LYS A 226 30.48 1.16 -36.35
CA LYS A 226 29.05 1.36 -36.08
C LYS A 226 28.64 0.69 -34.79
N THR A 227 28.36 1.53 -33.79
CA THR A 227 27.96 1.16 -32.44
C THR A 227 26.67 0.33 -32.44
N GLN A 228 26.79 -0.99 -32.29
CA GLN A 228 25.63 -1.87 -32.13
C GLN A 228 25.12 -1.80 -30.69
N SER A 229 23.94 -1.22 -30.50
CA SER A 229 23.16 -1.37 -29.27
C SER A 229 22.70 -2.82 -29.13
N ASN A 230 23.09 -3.48 -28.04
CA ASN A 230 22.67 -4.86 -27.74
C ASN A 230 21.14 -4.97 -27.55
N THR A 231 20.43 -5.34 -28.62
CA THR A 231 18.98 -5.57 -28.62
C THR A 231 18.66 -6.95 -29.21
N ASP A 232 18.82 -8.00 -28.40
CA ASP A 232 18.06 -9.25 -28.59
C ASP A 232 18.04 -10.10 -27.31
N ILE A 233 16.84 -10.27 -26.74
CA ILE A 233 16.61 -11.10 -25.54
C ILE A 233 15.83 -12.35 -25.96
N SER A 234 16.54 -13.48 -26.01
CA SER A 234 16.09 -14.71 -26.70
C SER A 234 14.98 -15.50 -25.97
N PRO A 235 14.33 -16.48 -26.65
CA PRO A 235 13.32 -17.38 -26.07
C PRO A 235 13.75 -18.11 -24.77
N SER A 236 15.06 -18.19 -24.50
CA SER A 236 15.64 -18.78 -23.29
C SER A 236 15.09 -18.19 -21.97
N VAL A 237 14.64 -16.93 -21.96
CA VAL A 237 14.10 -16.27 -20.76
C VAL A 237 12.75 -16.84 -20.32
N ILE A 238 11.84 -17.03 -21.27
CA ILE A 238 10.49 -17.55 -21.03
C ILE A 238 10.56 -18.98 -20.52
N LEU A 239 11.41 -19.79 -21.14
CA LEU A 239 11.71 -21.15 -20.71
C LEU A 239 12.30 -21.16 -19.29
N SER A 240 13.25 -20.26 -18.99
CA SER A 240 13.85 -20.18 -17.65
C SER A 240 12.83 -19.87 -16.54
N VAL A 241 11.92 -18.91 -16.74
CA VAL A 241 10.89 -18.60 -15.72
C VAL A 241 9.80 -19.68 -15.66
N SER A 242 9.49 -20.33 -16.78
CA SER A 242 8.62 -21.53 -16.78
C SER A 242 9.26 -22.67 -15.98
N LYS A 243 10.59 -22.92 -16.15
CA LYS A 243 11.37 -23.84 -15.32
C LYS A 243 11.34 -23.44 -13.85
N LEU A 244 11.53 -22.16 -13.48
CA LEU A 244 11.41 -21.70 -12.07
C LEU A 244 10.02 -21.98 -11.45
N ARG A 245 8.96 -21.87 -12.25
CA ARG A 245 7.57 -22.03 -11.82
C ARG A 245 7.14 -23.49 -11.60
N THR A 246 7.85 -24.46 -12.18
CA THR A 246 7.59 -25.91 -12.06
C THR A 246 8.67 -26.66 -11.28
N THR A 247 9.90 -26.14 -11.24
CA THR A 247 11.05 -26.83 -10.64
C THR A 247 10.92 -26.96 -9.11
N LYS A 248 11.28 -28.15 -8.62
CA LYS A 248 11.57 -28.38 -7.20
C LYS A 248 13.07 -28.18 -6.89
N ASN A 249 13.91 -28.02 -7.90
CA ASN A 249 15.36 -27.89 -7.76
C ASN A 249 15.75 -26.45 -7.36
N LYS A 250 16.31 -26.33 -6.16
CA LYS A 250 16.62 -25.06 -5.49
C LYS A 250 17.84 -24.35 -6.09
N THR A 251 18.80 -25.07 -6.67
CA THR A 251 20.01 -24.47 -7.26
C THR A 251 19.71 -23.82 -8.61
N GLU A 252 18.95 -24.50 -9.47
CA GLU A 252 18.47 -23.92 -10.73
C GLU A 252 17.53 -22.73 -10.49
N ALA A 253 16.62 -22.84 -9.51
CA ALA A 253 15.79 -21.71 -9.09
C ALA A 253 16.63 -20.48 -8.70
N LEU A 254 17.72 -20.66 -7.95
CA LEU A 254 18.63 -19.58 -7.56
C LEU A 254 19.34 -18.94 -8.76
N LYS A 255 19.81 -19.73 -9.73
CA LYS A 255 20.42 -19.22 -10.96
C LYS A 255 19.44 -18.30 -11.71
N ILE A 256 18.19 -18.74 -11.86
CA ILE A 256 17.13 -18.00 -12.56
C ILE A 256 16.80 -16.70 -11.81
N ILE A 257 16.61 -16.77 -10.48
CA ILE A 257 16.33 -15.59 -9.63
C ILE A 257 17.43 -14.54 -9.73
N ARG A 258 18.71 -14.95 -9.72
CA ARG A 258 19.85 -14.04 -9.89
C ARG A 258 19.95 -13.47 -11.29
N LYS A 259 19.80 -14.29 -12.34
CA LYS A 259 19.86 -13.88 -13.75
C LYS A 259 18.82 -12.79 -14.08
N PHE A 260 17.60 -12.93 -13.57
CA PHE A 260 16.49 -12.01 -13.85
C PHE A 260 16.18 -11.01 -12.71
N LYS A 261 17.02 -10.96 -11.66
CA LYS A 261 16.87 -10.05 -10.51
C LYS A 261 15.44 -10.06 -9.92
N LEU A 262 14.85 -11.25 -9.79
CA LEU A 262 13.45 -11.39 -9.39
C LEU A 262 13.22 -10.90 -7.95
N ARG A 263 12.08 -10.21 -7.74
CA ARG A 263 11.64 -9.68 -6.45
C ARG A 263 10.94 -10.76 -5.62
N TYR A 264 10.90 -10.58 -4.30
CA TYR A 264 10.28 -11.54 -3.36
C TYR A 264 8.87 -12.02 -3.75
N HIS A 265 7.99 -11.13 -4.22
CA HIS A 265 6.61 -11.50 -4.61
C HIS A 265 6.53 -12.38 -5.87
N GLN A 266 7.57 -12.39 -6.70
CA GLN A 266 7.63 -13.17 -7.95
C GLN A 266 8.15 -14.60 -7.69
N VAL A 267 8.70 -14.87 -6.51
CA VAL A 267 9.30 -16.17 -6.16
C VAL A 267 8.26 -17.08 -5.47
N PRO A 268 8.01 -18.30 -5.98
CA PRO A 268 7.09 -19.26 -5.36
C PRO A 268 7.36 -19.51 -3.86
N ASN A 269 6.30 -19.47 -3.05
CA ASN A 269 6.37 -19.59 -1.57
C ASN A 269 7.15 -20.81 -1.04
N HIS A 270 7.20 -21.92 -1.79
CA HIS A 270 7.95 -23.11 -1.38
C HIS A 270 9.47 -22.95 -1.50
N LEU A 271 9.94 -22.06 -2.38
CA LEU A 271 11.36 -21.71 -2.57
C LEU A 271 11.87 -20.71 -1.52
N LEU A 272 10.98 -19.87 -0.96
CA LEU A 272 11.32 -18.88 0.09
C LEU A 272 11.83 -19.51 1.41
N ARG A 273 11.76 -20.85 1.56
CA ARG A 273 12.39 -21.59 2.67
C ARG A 273 13.87 -21.89 2.44
N PHE A 274 14.44 -21.59 1.27
CA PHE A 274 15.85 -21.87 0.96
C PHE A 274 16.73 -20.64 1.20
N GLY A 275 17.68 -20.76 2.13
CA GLY A 275 18.54 -19.66 2.58
C GLY A 275 19.23 -18.87 1.45
N PRO A 276 19.92 -19.52 0.50
CA PRO A 276 20.58 -18.83 -0.61
C PRO A 276 19.65 -18.03 -1.54
N ILE A 277 18.36 -18.41 -1.63
CA ILE A 277 17.34 -17.62 -2.35
C ILE A 277 16.97 -16.39 -1.52
N MET A 278 16.75 -16.53 -0.21
CA MET A 278 16.49 -15.38 0.65
C MET A 278 17.67 -14.41 0.72
N GLU A 279 18.90 -14.90 0.71
CA GLU A 279 20.13 -14.09 0.63
C GLU A 279 20.15 -13.18 -0.61
N ALA A 280 19.63 -13.67 -1.75
CA ALA A 280 19.49 -12.88 -2.98
C ALA A 280 18.29 -11.91 -2.96
N LEU A 281 17.20 -12.26 -2.25
CA LEU A 281 15.96 -11.46 -2.23
C LEU A 281 16.01 -10.32 -1.21
N ILE A 282 16.55 -10.56 -0.02
CA ILE A 282 16.55 -9.62 1.12
C ILE A 282 17.02 -8.20 0.71
N PRO A 283 18.14 -8.00 -0.01
CA PRO A 283 18.60 -6.68 -0.46
C PRO A 283 17.62 -5.88 -1.33
N THR A 284 16.57 -6.52 -1.87
CA THR A 284 15.55 -5.90 -2.73
C THR A 284 14.20 -5.65 -2.02
N MET A 285 14.06 -6.10 -0.77
CA MET A 285 12.81 -5.99 -0.01
C MET A 285 12.65 -4.59 0.60
N SER A 286 11.40 -4.12 0.73
CA SER A 286 11.11 -2.91 1.50
C SER A 286 11.17 -3.17 3.01
N TYR A 287 11.32 -2.11 3.80
CA TYR A 287 11.40 -2.20 5.25
C TYR A 287 10.12 -2.84 5.83
N LEU A 288 8.94 -2.42 5.36
CA LEU A 288 7.65 -3.01 5.76
C LEU A 288 7.54 -4.50 5.42
N GLN A 289 8.06 -4.90 4.26
CA GLN A 289 8.04 -6.29 3.81
C GLN A 289 8.97 -7.18 4.66
N LEU A 290 10.13 -6.63 5.07
CA LEU A 290 11.06 -7.30 5.98
C LEU A 290 10.45 -7.47 7.38
N LEU A 291 9.76 -6.44 7.89
CA LEU A 291 9.03 -6.52 9.16
C LEU A 291 7.90 -7.58 9.12
N LYS A 292 7.06 -7.57 8.08
CA LYS A 292 5.96 -8.54 7.91
C LYS A 292 6.45 -9.98 7.75
N SER A 293 7.60 -10.20 7.14
CA SER A 293 8.21 -11.53 6.96
C SER A 293 9.05 -12.01 8.16
N TRP A 294 9.28 -11.16 9.17
CA TRP A 294 10.21 -11.42 10.29
C TRP A 294 9.99 -12.77 10.98
N ARG A 295 8.73 -13.16 11.25
CA ARG A 295 8.39 -14.47 11.85
C ARG A 295 8.83 -15.66 10.99
N ASN A 296 8.75 -15.53 9.67
CA ASN A 296 9.15 -16.60 8.74
C ASN A 296 10.67 -16.64 8.59
N LEU A 297 11.33 -15.48 8.60
CA LEU A 297 12.79 -15.40 8.63
C LEU A 297 13.36 -16.03 9.90
N ALA A 298 12.80 -15.69 11.07
CA ALA A 298 13.13 -16.29 12.35
C ALA A 298 12.94 -17.82 12.39
N ARG A 299 11.91 -18.33 11.71
CA ARG A 299 11.61 -19.77 11.70
C ARG A 299 12.54 -20.59 10.79
N TYR A 300 13.05 -20.01 9.71
CA TYR A 300 13.70 -20.76 8.64
C TYR A 300 15.13 -20.32 8.29
N HIS A 301 15.58 -19.14 8.74
CA HIS A 301 16.76 -18.48 8.18
C HIS A 301 17.70 -17.82 9.20
N PHE A 302 17.26 -17.54 10.44
CA PHE A 302 18.08 -16.81 11.42
C PHE A 302 19.26 -17.60 12.01
N ASP A 303 19.27 -18.92 11.85
CA ASP A 303 20.43 -19.76 12.14
C ASP A 303 21.60 -19.50 11.17
N ASN A 304 21.34 -18.85 10.02
CA ASN A 304 22.37 -18.41 9.08
C ASN A 304 22.83 -16.96 9.41
N PRO A 305 24.07 -16.76 9.88
CA PRO A 305 24.56 -15.44 10.27
C PRO A 305 24.65 -14.45 9.10
N LYS A 306 24.80 -14.93 7.85
CA LYS A 306 24.79 -14.04 6.67
C LYS A 306 23.43 -13.38 6.46
N ILE A 307 22.34 -14.16 6.61
CA ILE A 307 20.97 -13.63 6.47
C ILE A 307 20.68 -12.63 7.60
N MET A 308 21.10 -12.93 8.84
CA MET A 308 21.01 -11.97 9.94
C MET A 308 21.74 -10.66 9.65
N LYS A 309 22.98 -10.74 9.15
CA LYS A 309 23.77 -9.55 8.80
C LYS A 309 23.10 -8.71 7.70
N LEU A 310 22.55 -9.34 6.66
CA LEU A 310 21.80 -8.63 5.60
C LEU A 310 20.57 -7.91 6.15
N CYS A 311 19.80 -8.55 7.05
CA CYS A 311 18.68 -7.92 7.73
C CYS A 311 19.11 -6.70 8.57
N GLN A 312 20.21 -6.83 9.32
CA GLN A 312 20.78 -5.74 10.13
C GLN A 312 21.22 -4.55 9.25
N THR A 313 22.00 -4.81 8.19
CA THR A 313 22.45 -3.75 7.26
C THR A 313 21.29 -3.00 6.59
N LEU A 314 20.17 -3.66 6.28
CA LEU A 314 18.98 -2.99 5.76
C LEU A 314 18.28 -2.12 6.80
N PHE A 315 18.21 -2.58 8.05
CA PHE A 315 17.59 -1.83 9.14
C PHE A 315 18.44 -0.64 9.62
N GLU A 316 19.77 -0.76 9.58
CA GLU A 316 20.72 0.33 9.81
C GLU A 316 20.67 1.41 8.72
N ASN A 317 20.12 1.10 7.54
CA ASN A 317 19.98 2.03 6.43
C ASN A 317 18.88 3.08 6.70
N LYS A 318 19.26 4.13 7.43
CA LYS A 318 18.40 5.29 7.73
C LYS A 318 17.83 5.98 6.47
N LYS A 319 18.48 5.87 5.30
CA LYS A 319 17.92 6.41 4.04
C LYS A 319 16.71 5.60 3.58
N LEU A 320 16.77 4.27 3.69
CA LEU A 320 15.65 3.38 3.34
C LEU A 320 14.47 3.57 4.32
N LEU A 321 14.74 3.64 5.63
CA LEU A 321 13.70 3.90 6.64
C LEU A 321 12.95 5.23 6.39
N ARG A 322 13.67 6.31 6.05
CA ARG A 322 13.09 7.62 5.72
C ARG A 322 12.33 7.62 4.39
N LYS A 323 12.79 6.82 3.40
CA LYS A 323 12.13 6.63 2.11
C LYS A 323 10.78 5.92 2.27
N ASP A 324 10.76 4.84 3.04
CA ASP A 324 9.56 4.03 3.29
C ASP A 324 8.56 4.71 4.26
N ASN A 325 8.98 5.77 4.97
CA ASN A 325 8.15 6.66 5.79
C ASN A 325 7.27 5.91 6.83
N ILE A 326 7.82 4.89 7.47
CA ILE A 326 7.07 4.04 8.40
C ILE A 326 6.96 4.72 9.77
N HIS A 327 5.74 4.95 10.24
CA HIS A 327 5.50 5.51 11.57
C HIS A 327 5.77 4.48 12.69
N PRO A 328 6.33 4.88 13.85
CA PRO A 328 6.63 3.98 14.98
C PRO A 328 5.51 3.03 15.41
N ILE A 329 4.25 3.46 15.27
CA ILE A 329 3.09 2.63 15.60
C ILE A 329 3.06 1.31 14.81
N VAL A 330 3.56 1.28 13.57
CA VAL A 330 3.60 0.08 12.72
C VAL A 330 4.60 -0.92 13.30
N PHE A 331 5.77 -0.46 13.75
CA PHE A 331 6.74 -1.31 14.46
C PHE A 331 6.11 -1.91 15.71
N LEU A 332 5.44 -1.09 16.53
CA LEU A 332 4.78 -1.55 17.74
C LEU A 332 3.70 -2.61 17.45
N MET A 333 2.86 -2.40 16.43
CA MET A 333 1.88 -3.41 15.99
C MET A 333 2.57 -4.73 15.62
N GLN A 334 3.67 -4.69 14.86
CA GLN A 334 4.44 -5.89 14.51
C GLN A 334 5.08 -6.54 15.75
N MET A 335 5.64 -5.78 16.69
CA MET A 335 6.15 -6.31 17.98
C MET A 335 5.08 -7.06 18.76
N ARG A 336 3.90 -6.45 18.92
CA ARG A 336 2.75 -7.06 19.60
C ARG A 336 2.26 -8.29 18.83
N ASP A 337 2.31 -8.29 17.50
CA ASP A 337 1.96 -9.45 16.70
C ASP A 337 2.96 -10.60 16.76
N LEU A 338 4.26 -10.32 16.85
CA LEU A 338 5.32 -11.27 17.21
C LEU A 338 5.16 -11.82 18.64
N GLY A 339 4.42 -11.11 19.49
CA GLY A 339 4.08 -11.48 20.85
C GLY A 339 5.10 -11.03 21.88
N MET A 340 5.89 -9.99 21.56
CA MET A 340 6.51 -9.15 22.56
C MET A 340 5.35 -8.39 23.25
N ARG A 341 5.17 -8.52 24.56
CA ARG A 341 4.05 -7.88 25.29
C ARG A 341 4.56 -7.14 26.51
N ASP A 342 5.22 -7.87 27.39
CA ASP A 342 5.81 -7.36 28.62
C ASP A 342 7.32 -7.16 28.42
N ASP A 343 8.04 -6.90 29.52
CA ASP A 343 9.51 -6.96 29.52
C ASP A 343 10.01 -8.23 28.84
N ILE A 344 11.02 -8.07 27.97
CA ILE A 344 11.62 -9.18 27.24
C ILE A 344 12.15 -10.27 28.22
N ALA A 345 12.54 -9.86 29.44
CA ALA A 345 12.96 -10.75 30.53
C ALA A 345 11.86 -11.73 31.01
N LYS A 346 10.57 -11.44 30.79
CA LYS A 346 9.44 -12.31 31.14
C LYS A 346 9.12 -13.37 30.08
N LEU A 347 9.82 -13.34 28.94
CA LEU A 347 9.65 -14.30 27.84
C LEU A 347 10.74 -15.38 27.90
N THR A 348 10.45 -16.58 27.36
CA THR A 348 11.42 -17.67 27.36
C THR A 348 12.68 -17.30 26.55
N PRO A 349 13.91 -17.45 27.09
CA PRO A 349 15.14 -17.01 26.41
C PRO A 349 15.28 -17.56 24.99
N LYS A 350 14.93 -18.85 24.78
CA LYS A 350 14.90 -19.48 23.46
C LYS A 350 14.02 -18.72 22.44
N ARG A 351 12.89 -18.14 22.87
CA ARG A 351 12.00 -17.36 22.01
C ARG A 351 12.52 -15.93 21.80
N VAL A 352 13.09 -15.32 22.82
CA VAL A 352 13.73 -14.00 22.75
C VAL A 352 14.84 -14.01 21.70
N GLU A 353 15.69 -15.03 21.76
CA GLU A 353 16.83 -15.21 20.87
C GLU A 353 16.41 -15.61 19.45
N ALA A 354 15.51 -16.60 19.30
CA ALA A 354 15.02 -17.02 17.99
C ALA A 354 14.32 -15.91 17.20
N LEU A 355 13.63 -14.98 17.87
CA LEU A 355 12.99 -13.82 17.23
C LEU A 355 13.86 -12.56 17.21
N LYS A 356 15.09 -12.63 17.77
CA LYS A 356 16.05 -11.52 17.92
C LYS A 356 15.37 -10.26 18.50
N MET A 357 14.58 -10.46 19.57
CA MET A 357 13.71 -9.42 20.11
C MET A 357 14.41 -8.12 20.55
N PRO A 358 15.65 -8.14 21.11
CA PRO A 358 16.36 -6.92 21.44
C PRO A 358 16.59 -5.99 20.24
N LEU A 359 16.96 -6.55 19.08
CA LEU A 359 17.10 -5.80 17.84
C LEU A 359 15.77 -5.14 17.46
N PHE A 360 14.65 -5.86 17.51
CA PHE A 360 13.35 -5.30 17.15
C PHE A 360 12.90 -4.18 18.11
N LYS A 361 13.19 -4.30 19.42
CA LYS A 361 12.95 -3.22 20.40
C LYS A 361 13.81 -1.99 20.08
N GLN A 362 15.09 -2.17 19.78
CA GLN A 362 15.99 -1.10 19.35
C GLN A 362 15.47 -0.39 18.10
N LEU A 363 14.98 -1.12 17.10
CA LEU A 363 14.41 -0.53 15.87
C LEU A 363 13.13 0.27 16.14
N TYR A 364 12.27 -0.20 17.04
CA TYR A 364 11.11 0.58 17.48
C TYR A 364 11.54 1.89 18.15
N GLN A 365 12.47 1.85 19.11
CA GLN A 365 13.00 3.05 19.76
C GLN A 365 13.68 4.01 18.76
N GLN A 366 14.42 3.48 17.79
CA GLN A 366 15.06 4.27 16.73
C GLN A 366 14.09 4.76 15.64
N SER A 367 12.86 4.24 15.55
CA SER A 367 11.89 4.65 14.53
C SER A 367 11.32 6.05 14.78
N PHE A 368 11.30 6.51 16.03
CA PHE A 368 10.79 7.83 16.41
C PHE A 368 11.60 8.96 15.75
N GLY A 369 10.91 9.89 15.09
CA GLY A 369 11.51 11.02 14.36
C GLY A 369 12.04 10.71 12.95
N ASN A 370 12.06 9.43 12.52
CA ASN A 370 12.54 9.02 11.19
C ASN A 370 11.48 9.02 10.08
N ASN A 371 10.20 9.22 10.41
CA ASN A 371 9.14 9.53 9.47
C ASN A 371 9.40 10.87 8.71
N GLN A 372 8.61 11.14 7.68
CA GLN A 372 8.56 12.43 7.00
C GLN A 372 7.74 13.42 7.86
N SER A 373 8.18 14.68 7.90
CA SER A 373 7.45 15.76 8.56
C SER A 373 6.42 16.34 7.58
N THR A 374 5.22 16.57 8.08
CA THR A 374 4.15 17.31 7.38
C THR A 374 4.33 18.82 7.50
N GLY A 375 5.12 19.29 8.48
CA GLY A 375 5.32 20.70 8.78
C GLY A 375 4.12 21.36 9.47
N LEU A 376 3.16 20.55 9.94
CA LEU A 376 1.91 21.02 10.52
C LEU A 376 2.01 21.17 12.03
N ARG A 377 1.29 22.16 12.56
CA ARG A 377 1.23 22.45 14.00
C ARG A 377 0.11 21.64 14.62
N MET A 378 0.42 20.79 15.59
CA MET A 378 -0.51 19.77 16.09
C MET A 378 -0.93 20.00 17.53
N HIS A 379 -2.24 19.98 17.78
CA HIS A 379 -2.84 19.88 19.10
C HIS A 379 -3.28 18.43 19.32
N ILE A 380 -2.46 17.63 20.00
CA ILE A 380 -2.79 16.23 20.30
C ILE A 380 -3.51 16.15 21.64
N THR A 381 -4.57 15.36 21.75
CA THR A 381 -5.26 15.14 23.03
C THR A 381 -5.58 13.67 23.24
N ILE A 382 -5.12 13.13 24.36
CA ILE A 382 -5.15 11.70 24.69
C ILE A 382 -6.02 11.48 25.92
N ASN A 383 -6.94 10.52 25.87
CA ASN A 383 -7.55 10.02 27.10
C ASN A 383 -6.61 9.01 27.76
N ILE A 384 -6.15 9.30 28.98
CA ILE A 384 -5.22 8.43 29.74
C ILE A 384 -5.89 7.72 30.93
N GLN A 385 -7.23 7.61 30.93
CA GLN A 385 -7.97 7.07 32.07
C GLN A 385 -7.57 5.60 32.38
N LYS A 386 -7.21 5.33 33.64
CA LYS A 386 -6.67 4.05 34.16
C LYS A 386 -7.46 2.81 33.73
N ASN A 387 -8.79 2.93 33.62
CA ASN A 387 -9.70 1.84 33.24
C ASN A 387 -9.51 1.32 31.78
N TYR A 388 -8.89 2.11 30.89
CA TYR A 388 -8.57 1.69 29.52
C TYR A 388 -7.17 1.12 29.37
N ARG A 389 -6.27 1.30 30.35
CA ARG A 389 -4.88 0.77 30.28
C ARG A 389 -4.84 -0.73 29.98
N LYS A 390 -5.74 -1.51 30.61
CA LYS A 390 -5.89 -2.96 30.40
C LYS A 390 -6.79 -3.35 29.22
N LYS A 391 -7.32 -2.39 28.43
CA LYS A 391 -8.17 -2.68 27.27
C LYS A 391 -7.31 -2.77 26.00
N THR A 392 -7.48 -3.86 25.27
CA THR A 392 -6.80 -4.07 23.98
C THR A 392 -7.68 -3.65 22.81
N LEU A 393 -7.06 -3.25 21.70
CA LEU A 393 -7.75 -2.87 20.47
C LEU A 393 -8.44 -4.10 19.86
N LYS A 394 -9.64 -3.96 19.28
CA LYS A 394 -10.39 -5.15 18.81
C LYS A 394 -9.78 -5.79 17.55
N ASN A 395 -9.15 -5.01 16.67
CA ASN A 395 -8.40 -5.55 15.52
C ASN A 395 -6.99 -6.01 15.89
N HIS A 396 -6.29 -5.30 16.80
CA HIS A 396 -5.02 -5.71 17.37
C HIS A 396 -5.18 -6.15 18.84
N LYS A 397 -5.76 -7.34 19.05
CA LYS A 397 -6.07 -7.91 20.38
C LYS A 397 -4.87 -8.05 21.35
N LYS A 398 -3.64 -7.83 20.87
CA LYS A 398 -2.38 -7.94 21.60
C LYS A 398 -1.76 -6.57 21.94
N LEU A 399 -2.36 -5.47 21.46
CA LEU A 399 -1.90 -4.10 21.65
C LEU A 399 -2.86 -3.39 22.61
N GLY A 400 -2.31 -2.72 23.63
CA GLY A 400 -3.07 -1.96 24.61
C GLY A 400 -3.48 -0.58 24.08
N PHE A 401 -4.60 -0.04 24.56
CA PHE A 401 -5.09 1.28 24.16
C PHE A 401 -4.11 2.40 24.49
N LEU A 402 -3.68 2.50 25.76
CA LEU A 402 -2.78 3.56 26.22
C LEU A 402 -1.46 3.52 25.43
N GLU A 403 -0.90 2.32 25.27
CA GLU A 403 0.34 2.11 24.54
C GLU A 403 0.25 2.58 23.07
N ALA A 404 -0.79 2.18 22.35
CA ALA A 404 -1.03 2.65 20.99
C ALA A 404 -1.20 4.17 20.92
N ALA A 405 -1.93 4.76 21.87
CA ALA A 405 -2.19 6.19 21.90
C ALA A 405 -0.91 7.01 22.16
N ILE A 406 -0.07 6.60 23.11
CA ILE A 406 1.21 7.24 23.39
C ILE A 406 2.18 7.05 22.22
N ALA A 407 2.35 5.83 21.68
CA ALA A 407 3.24 5.59 20.54
C ALA A 407 2.85 6.38 19.28
N LEU A 408 1.55 6.64 19.08
CA LEU A 408 1.06 7.53 18.02
C LEU A 408 1.40 8.99 18.28
N ALA A 409 1.00 9.54 19.43
CA ALA A 409 1.24 10.93 19.79
C ALA A 409 2.74 11.27 19.84
N PHE A 410 3.53 10.35 20.39
CA PHE A 410 4.98 10.49 20.54
C PHE A 410 5.72 10.46 19.20
N GLY A 411 5.22 9.69 18.22
CA GLY A 411 5.75 9.69 16.85
C GLY A 411 5.56 11.01 16.11
N TYR A 412 4.46 11.73 16.37
CA TYR A 412 4.27 13.10 15.89
C TYR A 412 5.11 14.11 16.70
N PHE A 413 5.11 14.02 18.03
CA PHE A 413 5.88 14.91 18.92
C PHE A 413 7.39 14.89 18.63
N LYS A 414 7.98 13.72 18.36
CA LYS A 414 9.40 13.59 17.98
C LYS A 414 9.70 14.03 16.54
N LYS A 415 8.69 14.40 15.74
CA LYS A 415 8.83 14.65 14.30
C LYS A 415 8.49 16.07 13.85
N GLU A 416 7.33 16.56 14.25
CA GLU A 416 6.87 17.89 13.89
C GLU A 416 7.43 18.91 14.88
N LYS A 417 7.68 20.15 14.42
CA LYS A 417 8.34 21.18 15.23
C LYS A 417 7.45 21.75 16.33
N GLU A 418 6.14 21.77 16.10
CA GLU A 418 5.16 22.46 16.94
C GLU A 418 4.05 21.47 17.30
N VAL A 419 4.26 20.73 18.38
CA VAL A 419 3.30 19.75 18.90
C VAL A 419 3.07 19.99 20.39
N ASP A 420 1.84 20.33 20.75
CA ASP A 420 1.39 20.29 22.13
C ASP A 420 0.57 19.03 22.37
N VAL A 421 0.90 18.29 23.43
CA VAL A 421 0.21 17.06 23.82
C VAL A 421 -0.53 17.28 25.12
N PHE A 422 -1.83 16.99 25.11
CA PHE A 422 -2.76 17.23 26.21
C PHE A 422 -3.47 15.94 26.65
N TYR A 423 -4.08 15.97 27.82
CA TYR A 423 -4.95 14.91 28.33
C TYR A 423 -6.16 15.46 29.08
N TRP A 424 -7.25 14.69 29.09
CA TRP A 424 -8.43 15.04 29.91
C TRP A 424 -8.17 14.71 31.39
N ILE A 425 -8.59 15.62 32.26
CA ILE A 425 -8.67 15.46 33.72
C ILE A 425 -10.14 15.32 34.16
N ASP A 426 -10.41 15.15 35.46
CA ASP A 426 -11.78 15.10 36.01
C ASP A 426 -12.41 16.49 36.22
N GLU A 427 -12.06 17.44 35.34
CA GLU A 427 -12.60 18.80 35.33
C GLU A 427 -13.25 19.11 33.97
N LYS A 428 -14.38 19.83 33.98
CA LYS A 428 -15.15 20.11 32.77
C LYS A 428 -14.42 21.14 31.91
N LEU A 429 -14.15 20.78 30.66
CA LEU A 429 -13.55 21.64 29.63
C LEU A 429 -12.10 22.11 29.91
N VAL A 430 -11.42 21.50 30.89
CA VAL A 430 -9.99 21.74 31.15
C VAL A 430 -9.18 20.54 30.66
N LEU A 431 -7.93 20.79 30.23
CA LEU A 431 -6.97 19.77 29.82
C LEU A 431 -5.66 19.98 30.61
N GLY A 432 -5.09 18.87 31.09
CA GLY A 432 -3.68 18.85 31.50
C GLY A 432 -2.78 18.81 30.27
N GLN A 433 -1.57 19.37 30.38
CA GLN A 433 -0.55 19.33 29.34
C GLN A 433 0.54 18.33 29.74
N MET A 434 0.98 17.49 28.80
CA MET A 434 2.12 16.59 29.01
C MET A 434 3.42 17.42 29.03
N PRO A 435 4.27 17.28 30.05
CA PRO A 435 5.58 17.93 30.11
C PRO A 435 6.61 17.11 29.30
N TRP A 436 6.32 16.88 28.02
CA TRP A 436 7.24 16.15 27.14
C TRP A 436 8.31 17.11 26.62
N GLU A 437 9.57 16.75 26.88
CA GLU A 437 10.73 17.47 26.39
C GLU A 437 11.40 16.73 25.23
N ALA A 438 12.28 17.42 24.49
CA ALA A 438 12.98 16.83 23.35
C ALA A 438 13.80 15.57 23.71
N GLY A 439 14.27 15.46 24.97
CA GLY A 439 15.08 14.34 25.47
C GLY A 439 14.31 13.09 25.95
N ILE A 440 13.02 13.21 26.29
CA ILE A 440 12.25 12.12 26.93
C ILE A 440 12.22 10.83 26.08
N THR A 441 12.18 9.64 26.68
CA THR A 441 11.99 8.37 25.93
C THR A 441 10.50 8.00 25.77
N VAL A 442 10.19 6.98 24.96
CA VAL A 442 8.80 6.51 24.83
C VAL A 442 8.37 5.72 26.06
N GLU A 443 9.31 5.03 26.71
CA GLU A 443 9.11 4.37 28.00
C GLU A 443 8.75 5.41 29.09
N ASP A 444 9.55 6.45 29.28
CA ASP A 444 9.27 7.50 30.29
C ASP A 444 7.91 8.19 30.03
N ALA A 445 7.55 8.39 28.75
CA ALA A 445 6.27 8.99 28.37
C ALA A 445 5.06 8.10 28.71
N ILE A 446 5.23 6.77 28.73
CA ILE A 446 4.22 5.81 29.21
C ILE A 446 4.19 5.79 30.74
N ASP A 447 5.36 5.73 31.39
CA ASP A 447 5.47 5.68 32.85
C ASP A 447 4.94 6.97 33.51
N TYR A 448 5.12 8.13 32.87
CA TYR A 448 4.50 9.39 33.30
C TYR A 448 2.96 9.32 33.31
N CYS A 449 2.35 8.59 32.37
CA CYS A 449 0.89 8.38 32.37
C CYS A 449 0.41 7.52 33.53
N ASP A 450 1.27 6.64 34.07
CA ASP A 450 0.98 5.89 35.30
C ASP A 450 1.11 6.75 36.56
N LEU A 451 2.11 7.65 36.61
CA LEU A 451 2.31 8.57 37.73
C LEU A 451 1.14 9.54 37.93
N LEU A 452 0.47 9.96 36.85
CA LEU A 452 -0.71 10.84 36.91
C LEU A 452 -1.97 10.18 37.50
N ASP A 453 -2.00 8.84 37.58
CA ASP A 453 -3.10 7.98 38.08
C ASP A 453 -4.55 8.43 37.79
N ILE A 454 -4.84 8.92 36.58
CA ILE A 454 -6.14 9.50 36.23
C ILE A 454 -7.25 8.43 36.25
N THR A 455 -8.07 8.43 37.32
CA THR A 455 -9.18 7.47 37.49
C THR A 455 -10.47 7.86 36.77
N LYS A 456 -10.71 9.16 36.56
CA LYS A 456 -11.89 9.75 35.93
C LYS A 456 -11.50 10.85 34.94
N THR A 457 -12.32 11.09 33.92
CA THR A 457 -12.07 12.11 32.89
C THR A 457 -13.36 12.75 32.39
N SER A 458 -13.39 14.07 32.24
CA SER A 458 -14.49 14.81 31.61
C SER A 458 -14.32 14.89 30.08
N GLN A 459 -14.18 13.74 29.42
CA GLN A 459 -13.93 13.69 27.97
C GLN A 459 -15.06 14.38 27.19
N ARG A 460 -14.72 15.46 26.46
CA ARG A 460 -15.58 16.13 25.47
C ARG A 460 -14.75 16.48 24.24
N LEU A 461 -15.28 16.22 23.05
CA LEU A 461 -14.55 16.43 21.80
C LEU A 461 -14.35 17.93 21.45
N ILE A 462 -15.15 18.83 22.05
CA ILE A 462 -14.98 20.28 21.87
C ILE A 462 -13.83 20.88 22.69
N THR A 463 -13.37 20.19 23.75
CA THR A 463 -12.38 20.75 24.68
C THR A 463 -11.05 21.13 24.02
N PRO A 464 -10.46 20.31 23.12
CA PRO A 464 -9.24 20.68 22.39
C PRO A 464 -9.39 22.00 21.60
N VAL A 465 -10.55 22.22 20.98
CA VAL A 465 -10.80 23.44 20.20
C VAL A 465 -10.92 24.66 21.12
N LEU A 466 -11.63 24.52 22.25
CA LEU A 466 -11.73 25.57 23.26
C LEU A 466 -10.35 25.94 23.84
N ARG A 467 -9.55 24.94 24.21
CA ARG A 467 -8.20 25.15 24.73
C ARG A 467 -7.29 25.87 23.72
N ALA A 468 -7.42 25.54 22.43
CA ALA A 468 -6.70 26.24 21.37
C ALA A 468 -7.21 27.67 21.09
N MET A 469 -8.47 27.99 21.39
CA MET A 469 -8.98 29.36 21.29
C MET A 469 -8.35 30.29 22.33
N GLU A 470 -8.13 29.79 23.56
CA GLU A 470 -7.49 30.52 24.66
C GLU A 470 -5.99 30.78 24.41
N ARG A 471 -5.30 29.86 23.75
CA ARG A 471 -3.84 29.97 23.52
C ARG A 471 -3.50 30.93 22.38
N LYS A 472 -2.31 31.54 22.46
CA LYS A 472 -1.70 32.31 21.36
C LYS A 472 -1.31 31.40 20.19
N GLN A 473 -0.86 30.18 20.50
CA GLN A 473 -0.49 29.16 19.52
C GLN A 473 -1.64 28.84 18.56
N VAL A 474 -1.31 28.72 17.26
CA VAL A 474 -2.25 28.33 16.21
C VAL A 474 -1.90 26.91 15.74
N TYR A 475 -2.92 26.07 15.55
CA TYR A 475 -2.77 24.69 15.12
C TYR A 475 -3.44 24.47 13.77
N ASP A 476 -2.88 23.55 13.00
CA ASP A 476 -3.40 23.09 11.72
C ASP A 476 -4.18 21.77 11.87
N VAL A 477 -3.84 20.96 12.88
CA VAL A 477 -4.49 19.67 13.13
C VAL A 477 -4.77 19.48 14.62
N PHE A 478 -6.02 19.15 14.94
CA PHE A 478 -6.40 18.57 16.23
C PHE A 478 -6.40 17.05 16.10
N LEU A 479 -5.51 16.33 16.79
CA LEU A 479 -5.47 14.87 16.79
C LEU A 479 -5.97 14.34 18.14
N VAL A 480 -7.19 13.81 18.14
CA VAL A 480 -7.93 13.42 19.34
C VAL A 480 -7.97 11.90 19.45
N ILE A 481 -7.15 11.34 20.33
CA ILE A 481 -7.00 9.89 20.54
C ILE A 481 -7.84 9.47 21.74
N VAL A 482 -8.88 8.67 21.49
CA VAL A 482 -9.90 8.31 22.46
C VAL A 482 -10.21 6.82 22.45
N PRO A 483 -10.57 6.24 23.60
CA PRO A 483 -10.95 4.84 23.70
C PRO A 483 -12.32 4.63 23.05
N THR A 484 -13.24 5.58 23.23
CA THR A 484 -14.51 5.65 22.50
C THR A 484 -14.91 7.12 22.31
N ALA A 485 -15.12 7.56 21.07
CA ALA A 485 -15.43 8.95 20.75
C ALA A 485 -16.84 9.36 21.20
N GLY A 486 -17.82 8.46 21.08
CA GLY A 486 -19.21 8.72 21.49
C GLY A 486 -19.41 9.11 22.96
N ARG A 487 -18.48 8.77 23.88
CA ARG A 487 -18.54 9.29 25.27
C ARG A 487 -18.34 10.81 25.33
N GLY A 488 -17.53 11.36 24.41
CA GLY A 488 -17.27 12.78 24.29
C GLY A 488 -18.25 13.53 23.39
N ASN A 489 -19.30 12.88 22.91
CA ASN A 489 -20.33 13.46 22.05
C ASN A 489 -21.75 12.97 22.44
N PRO A 490 -22.39 13.60 23.44
CA PRO A 490 -23.66 13.12 23.99
C PRO A 490 -24.85 13.17 23.00
N LYS A 491 -24.77 13.97 21.93
CA LYS A 491 -25.83 14.08 20.91
C LYS A 491 -25.68 13.07 19.76
N ASN A 492 -24.58 12.32 19.72
CA ASN A 492 -24.25 11.39 18.63
C ASN A 492 -24.30 12.02 17.21
N ASN A 493 -24.06 13.34 17.08
CA ASN A 493 -23.96 14.05 15.81
C ASN A 493 -22.72 14.99 15.77
N SER A 494 -22.18 15.21 14.57
CA SER A 494 -21.02 16.07 14.30
C SER A 494 -21.28 17.56 14.53
N GLU A 495 -22.53 18.01 14.37
CA GLU A 495 -22.92 19.44 14.33
C GLU A 495 -22.32 20.31 15.43
N PHE A 496 -22.38 19.82 16.69
CA PHE A 496 -21.93 20.61 17.83
C PHE A 496 -20.41 20.79 17.82
N LEU A 497 -19.65 19.76 17.45
CA LEU A 497 -18.20 19.84 17.25
C LEU A 497 -17.86 20.79 16.09
N CYS A 498 -18.57 20.65 14.97
CA CYS A 498 -18.40 21.49 13.79
C CYS A 498 -18.58 22.97 14.11
N LYS A 499 -19.59 23.35 14.90
CA LYS A 499 -19.83 24.74 15.33
C LYS A 499 -18.66 25.37 16.11
N PHE A 500 -17.85 24.59 16.83
CA PHE A 500 -16.62 25.12 17.47
C PHE A 500 -15.43 25.10 16.52
N LEU A 501 -15.30 24.08 15.68
CA LEU A 501 -14.24 24.01 14.66
C LEU A 501 -14.37 25.13 13.63
N ASP A 502 -15.59 25.48 13.22
CA ASP A 502 -15.88 26.63 12.34
C ASP A 502 -15.38 27.94 12.95
N LYS A 503 -15.75 28.22 14.21
CA LYS A 503 -15.28 29.40 14.95
C LYS A 503 -13.76 29.46 15.07
N TYR A 504 -13.08 28.32 15.22
CA TYR A 504 -11.62 28.25 15.20
C TYR A 504 -11.07 28.55 13.80
N ARG A 505 -11.71 28.01 12.76
CA ARG A 505 -11.31 28.22 11.37
C ARG A 505 -11.47 29.67 10.92
N GLU A 506 -12.55 30.33 11.33
CA GLU A 506 -12.83 31.74 11.12
C GLU A 506 -11.82 32.66 11.85
N LYS A 507 -11.51 32.36 13.12
CA LYS A 507 -10.74 33.26 13.98
C LYS A 507 -9.22 33.02 14.03
N LYS A 508 -8.75 31.81 13.70
CA LYS A 508 -7.35 31.39 13.90
C LYS A 508 -6.74 30.76 12.65
N ASN A 509 -7.43 29.82 11.99
CA ASN A 509 -6.84 29.09 10.87
C ASN A 509 -7.89 28.46 9.92
N PRO A 510 -8.14 29.04 8.73
CA PRO A 510 -9.16 28.55 7.80
C PRO A 510 -8.85 27.18 7.18
N LYS A 511 -7.66 26.61 7.43
CA LYS A 511 -7.27 25.27 6.98
C LYS A 511 -7.36 24.20 8.07
N ALA A 512 -7.64 24.56 9.33
CA ALA A 512 -7.59 23.64 10.46
C ALA A 512 -8.49 22.40 10.30
N LYS A 513 -7.93 21.23 10.61
CA LYS A 513 -8.58 19.91 10.53
C LYS A 513 -8.73 19.28 11.91
N PHE A 514 -9.72 18.42 12.06
CA PHE A 514 -9.97 17.70 13.31
C PHE A 514 -10.02 16.19 13.04
N VAL A 515 -9.17 15.41 13.68
CA VAL A 515 -9.12 13.95 13.54
C VAL A 515 -9.46 13.28 14.86
N ILE A 516 -10.47 12.41 14.83
CA ILE A 516 -10.90 11.57 15.95
C ILE A 516 -10.36 10.17 15.69
N LEU A 517 -9.55 9.63 16.60
CA LEU A 517 -9.08 8.26 16.56
C LEU A 517 -9.76 7.45 17.67
N ASP A 518 -10.84 6.73 17.34
CA ASP A 518 -11.59 5.85 18.26
C ASP A 518 -10.98 4.44 18.22
N LEU A 519 -10.13 4.12 19.20
CA LEU A 519 -9.31 2.91 19.17
C LEU A 519 -10.03 1.63 19.64
N LEU A 520 -11.15 1.71 20.40
CA LEU A 520 -11.87 0.53 20.88
C LEU A 520 -13.19 0.25 20.12
N LYS A 521 -13.69 1.17 19.29
CA LYS A 521 -14.83 0.91 18.39
C LYS A 521 -14.37 0.73 16.93
N PHE A 522 -15.09 -0.15 16.24
CA PHE A 522 -14.86 -0.53 14.83
C PHE A 522 -16.09 -0.18 13.98
N ARG A 523 -16.72 0.94 14.33
CA ARG A 523 -17.92 1.51 13.71
C ARG A 523 -17.98 2.99 14.06
N LYS A 524 -18.54 3.80 13.15
CA LYS A 524 -18.76 5.24 13.39
C LYS A 524 -19.40 5.50 14.74
N SER A 525 -18.90 6.51 15.46
CA SER A 525 -19.40 6.83 16.80
C SER A 525 -20.53 7.85 16.80
N MET A 526 -20.68 8.61 15.71
CA MET A 526 -21.70 9.65 15.51
C MET A 526 -22.20 9.70 14.07
N ARG A 527 -23.25 10.48 13.82
CA ARG A 527 -23.72 10.85 12.48
C ARG A 527 -22.93 12.07 11.98
N TYR A 528 -22.53 12.03 10.72
CA TYR A 528 -21.84 13.10 10.00
C TYR A 528 -22.75 13.66 8.90
N SER A 529 -22.43 14.84 8.38
CA SER A 529 -23.19 15.42 7.27
C SER A 529 -22.86 14.75 5.93
N GLU A 530 -23.90 14.43 5.15
CA GLU A 530 -23.77 13.91 3.78
C GLU A 530 -23.55 15.03 2.74
N THR A 531 -23.90 16.27 3.10
CA THR A 531 -23.81 17.45 2.23
C THR A 531 -22.67 18.37 2.62
N ARG A 532 -22.31 18.52 3.90
CA ARG A 532 -21.34 19.54 4.34
C ARG A 532 -19.90 19.04 4.38
N ASN A 533 -18.93 19.89 4.01
CA ASN A 533 -17.54 19.69 4.44
C ASN A 533 -17.40 20.03 5.93
N GLU A 534 -17.27 19.01 6.77
CA GLU A 534 -17.16 19.16 8.21
C GLU A 534 -15.73 19.44 8.68
N ASN A 535 -14.71 19.16 7.85
CA ASN A 535 -13.29 19.20 8.25
C ASN A 535 -12.96 18.33 9.47
N VAL A 536 -13.82 17.35 9.77
CA VAL A 536 -13.66 16.30 10.78
C VAL A 536 -13.44 14.97 10.05
N LEU A 537 -12.49 14.15 10.51
CA LEU A 537 -12.29 12.76 10.11
C LEU A 537 -12.37 11.86 11.35
N GLU A 538 -13.16 10.78 11.30
CA GLU A 538 -13.11 9.72 12.31
C GLU A 538 -12.37 8.50 11.76
N ILE A 539 -11.47 7.94 12.56
CA ILE A 539 -10.74 6.71 12.28
C ILE A 539 -11.10 5.71 13.38
N CYS A 540 -11.76 4.62 13.01
CA CYS A 540 -12.22 3.58 13.92
C CYS A 540 -11.25 2.38 13.92
N GLY A 541 -10.50 2.24 15.01
CA GLY A 541 -9.42 1.28 15.16
C GLY A 541 -8.05 1.83 14.74
N LEU A 542 -7.12 0.92 14.48
CA LEU A 542 -5.73 1.24 14.13
C LEU A 542 -5.18 0.22 13.15
N ASP A 543 -4.57 0.67 12.05
CA ASP A 543 -3.83 -0.17 11.12
C ASP A 543 -2.62 0.57 10.53
N GLU A 544 -1.88 -0.09 9.65
CA GLU A 544 -0.63 0.44 9.07
C GLU A 544 -0.82 1.68 8.18
N HIS A 545 -2.05 1.99 7.76
CA HIS A 545 -2.37 3.16 6.93
C HIS A 545 -2.91 4.34 7.77
N THR A 546 -3.14 4.14 9.07
CA THR A 546 -3.79 5.15 9.94
C THR A 546 -3.07 6.49 9.94
N THR A 547 -1.73 6.50 9.98
CA THR A 547 -0.96 7.76 9.93
C THR A 547 -0.90 8.39 8.54
N ASN A 548 -0.96 7.58 7.47
CA ASN A 548 -1.10 8.10 6.11
C ASN A 548 -2.45 8.81 5.94
N LEU A 549 -3.52 8.24 6.49
CA LEU A 549 -4.85 8.86 6.48
C LEU A 549 -4.89 10.19 7.23
N ILE A 550 -4.30 10.25 8.44
CA ILE A 550 -4.15 11.49 9.22
C ILE A 550 -3.42 12.55 8.38
N ASN A 551 -2.26 12.21 7.81
CA ASN A 551 -1.42 13.13 7.06
C ASN A 551 -2.11 13.60 5.76
N ASN A 552 -2.75 12.71 5.01
CA ASN A 552 -3.44 13.04 3.78
C ASN A 552 -4.65 13.96 4.01
N PHE A 553 -5.43 13.72 5.06
CA PHE A 553 -6.53 14.58 5.45
C PHE A 553 -6.04 15.97 5.91
N ALA A 554 -5.01 15.99 6.73
CA ALA A 554 -4.37 17.20 7.23
C ALA A 554 -3.79 18.08 6.10
N LEU A 555 -3.16 17.44 5.10
CA LEU A 555 -2.63 18.08 3.89
C LEU A 555 -3.70 18.39 2.82
N ASN A 556 -4.99 18.25 3.14
CA ASN A 556 -6.12 18.50 2.23
C ASN A 556 -6.09 17.67 0.93
N ARG A 557 -5.55 16.45 0.96
CA ARG A 557 -5.64 15.51 -0.18
C ARG A 557 -7.08 15.03 -0.41
N PHE A 558 -7.85 14.92 0.68
CA PHE A 558 -9.30 14.75 0.68
C PHE A 558 -9.91 15.56 1.83
N GLY A 559 -11.22 15.81 1.76
CA GLY A 559 -12.01 16.51 2.78
C GLY A 559 -13.00 15.63 3.49
#